data_AF-A0A819P8I6-F1
#
_entry.id   AF-A0A819P8I6-F1
#
_cell.length_a   1.000
_cell.length_b   1.000
_cell.length_c   1.000
_cell.angle_alpha   90.00
_cell.angle_beta   90.00
_cell.angle_gamma   90.00
#
_symmetry.space_group_name_H-M   'P 1'
#
loop_
_entity.id
_entity.type
_entity.pdbx_description
1 polymer ?
#
loop_
_entity_poly.entity_id
_entity_poly.type
_entity_poly.pdbx_seq_one_letter_code
_entity_poly.pdbx_strand_id
1 'polypeptide(L)'
;MIPVDDATIETERDIEDFSVNIERTLSRLVARNYSYVTILILDCCQPYWLQPPTTSRSTAHDKPLDEIQPLPGSFIQFACDANQTVDDSGERDRNCLFTKHLLDNIARKNVDVADIFLDISNNVYRESNRAQKPLSMNGLDRYGRVFLNEVIEPDINISEDFLSQQPLSHEEKVYYDRCKEYCQLTEQPLISVGDEIFDDTTDVTSLLLVLGIEEDPNLFDLKDFLTKFCRKINIPVVDIQVQQIQIGSCIVITEIWNKFKSSDKKLRVKMICKSLTQKLLQKLGLMKIFFIFMGTIESLKQQFSRTEIRLNPEYDRIYARDHNFWEGNNNDGKDRGNQPYYCPVGWKRVSLYVTDDFYGKFKGWCICYHGTKFAYGLSILLNGLKPAQIIAHGTGVYATPSVQYACHPRYAEVRLIEKQYQSKIFKSGSYIQYVLECRVHPDNIKKIGKETLNASSTVVDPNISNESIEWVIDHQNKNIVDFNDPQSSIVCTGILMRVTDKHPGLLLESKWWFLSHLCKNQQCCALGIDRSKLERQLDDGNTCNIILE
;
A
#
# COMPACT_ATOMS: atom_id res chain seq x y z
N MET A 1 -16.19 -34.64 16.07
CA MET A 1 -17.31 -35.18 16.88
C MET A 1 -17.07 -34.79 18.33
N ILE A 2 -18.07 -34.30 19.08
CA ILE A 2 -17.97 -34.02 20.52
C ILE A 2 -18.93 -34.93 21.27
N PRO A 3 -18.47 -35.83 22.14
CA PRO A 3 -19.31 -36.68 22.99
C PRO A 3 -20.40 -35.89 23.72
N VAL A 4 -21.59 -36.46 23.82
CA VAL A 4 -22.66 -35.91 24.68
C VAL A 4 -22.74 -36.59 26.04
N ASP A 5 -22.17 -37.80 26.17
CA ASP A 5 -22.09 -38.55 27.42
C ASP A 5 -20.88 -39.50 27.42
N ASP A 6 -19.78 -39.05 28.02
CA ASP A 6 -18.51 -39.79 28.10
C ASP A 6 -18.66 -41.12 28.85
N ALA A 7 -19.63 -41.25 29.76
CA ALA A 7 -19.80 -42.46 30.56
C ALA A 7 -20.36 -43.65 29.75
N THR A 8 -20.80 -43.41 28.52
CA THR A 8 -21.43 -44.40 27.64
C THR A 8 -20.58 -44.81 26.44
N ILE A 9 -19.39 -44.20 26.28
CA ILE A 9 -18.49 -44.46 25.15
C ILE A 9 -17.51 -45.57 25.53
N GLU A 10 -17.75 -46.79 25.05
CA GLU A 10 -16.86 -47.94 25.26
C GLU A 10 -16.07 -48.32 23.99
N THR A 11 -16.61 -47.96 22.82
CA THR A 11 -16.08 -48.32 21.50
C THR A 11 -16.09 -47.13 20.53
N GLU A 12 -15.32 -47.23 19.45
CA GLU A 12 -15.26 -46.20 18.40
C GLU A 12 -16.63 -45.96 17.72
N ARG A 13 -17.50 -46.98 17.66
CA ARG A 13 -18.86 -46.83 17.13
C ARG A 13 -19.74 -45.98 18.04
N ASP A 14 -19.52 -46.03 19.34
CA ASP A 14 -20.28 -45.23 20.31
C ASP A 14 -20.03 -43.73 20.10
N ILE A 15 -18.90 -43.35 19.49
CA ILE A 15 -18.65 -41.96 19.08
C ILE A 15 -19.63 -41.54 17.99
N GLU A 16 -20.00 -42.40 17.04
CA GLU A 16 -20.97 -42.03 16.00
C GLU A 16 -22.38 -41.84 16.55
N ASP A 17 -22.76 -42.67 17.54
CA ASP A 17 -24.11 -42.71 18.12
C ASP A 17 -24.31 -41.68 19.25
N PHE A 18 -23.26 -41.42 20.06
CA PHE A 18 -23.33 -40.58 21.26
C PHE A 18 -22.49 -39.31 21.18
N SER A 19 -22.32 -38.75 19.98
CA SER A 19 -21.63 -37.47 19.82
C SER A 19 -22.30 -36.52 18.82
N VAL A 20 -21.97 -35.24 18.94
CA VAL A 20 -22.42 -34.19 18.03
C VAL A 20 -21.34 -33.89 17.00
N ASN A 21 -21.72 -33.90 15.73
CA ASN A 21 -20.88 -33.40 14.65
C ASN A 21 -20.88 -31.87 14.62
N ILE A 22 -19.77 -31.27 15.07
CA ILE A 22 -19.61 -29.81 15.18
C ILE A 22 -19.65 -29.11 13.82
N GLU A 23 -19.05 -29.68 12.79
CA GLU A 23 -19.10 -29.09 11.44
C GLU A 23 -20.52 -29.05 10.89
N ARG A 24 -21.29 -30.13 11.08
CA ARG A 24 -22.69 -30.21 10.68
C ARG A 24 -23.54 -29.21 11.48
N THR A 25 -23.28 -29.05 12.77
CA THR A 25 -23.96 -28.08 13.63
C THR A 25 -23.63 -26.65 13.21
N LEU A 26 -22.35 -26.33 13.01
CA LEU A 26 -21.89 -25.02 12.57
C LEU A 26 -22.46 -24.65 11.19
N SER A 27 -22.44 -25.60 10.25
CA SER A 27 -23.05 -25.42 8.92
C SER A 27 -24.54 -25.10 9.01
N ARG A 28 -25.27 -25.76 9.90
CA ARG A 28 -26.70 -25.48 10.13
C ARG A 28 -26.94 -24.11 10.77
N LEU A 29 -26.07 -23.67 11.68
CA LEU A 29 -26.18 -22.36 12.33
C LEU A 29 -25.91 -21.23 11.33
N VAL A 30 -24.82 -21.34 10.56
CA VAL A 30 -24.43 -20.34 9.56
C VAL A 30 -25.44 -20.28 8.39
N ALA A 31 -25.93 -21.43 7.90
CA ALA A 31 -26.87 -21.48 6.78
C ALA A 31 -28.26 -20.87 7.11
N ARG A 32 -28.63 -20.81 8.39
CA ARG A 32 -29.93 -20.30 8.82
C ARG A 32 -30.03 -18.78 8.78
N ASN A 33 -28.92 -18.04 8.90
CA ASN A 33 -28.98 -16.58 8.88
C ASN A 33 -27.63 -15.90 8.61
N TYR A 34 -27.48 -15.30 7.43
CA TYR A 34 -26.27 -14.55 7.05
C TYR A 34 -26.10 -13.20 7.79
N SER A 35 -27.11 -12.78 8.57
CA SER A 35 -27.10 -11.49 9.28
C SER A 35 -26.51 -11.56 10.69
N TYR A 36 -26.21 -12.76 11.20
CA TYR A 36 -25.65 -12.96 12.53
C TYR A 36 -24.25 -13.56 12.45
N VAL A 37 -23.43 -13.21 13.44
CA VAL A 37 -22.15 -13.88 13.68
C VAL A 37 -22.39 -15.08 14.59
N THR A 38 -21.78 -16.22 14.26
CA THR A 38 -21.83 -17.42 15.10
C THR A 38 -20.51 -17.56 15.86
N ILE A 39 -20.56 -17.52 17.19
CA ILE A 39 -19.38 -17.73 18.04
C ILE A 39 -19.54 -19.05 18.76
N LEU A 40 -18.60 -19.97 18.56
CA LEU A 40 -18.58 -21.29 19.17
C LEU A 40 -17.38 -21.37 20.13
N ILE A 41 -17.65 -21.54 21.41
CA ILE A 41 -16.62 -21.72 22.44
C ILE A 41 -16.69 -23.17 22.89
N LEU A 42 -15.58 -23.88 22.73
CA LEU A 42 -15.43 -25.30 23.03
C LEU A 42 -14.41 -25.44 24.16
N ASP A 43 -14.91 -25.78 25.35
CA ASP A 43 -14.05 -26.07 26.51
C ASP A 43 -13.48 -27.49 26.41
N CYS A 44 -12.73 -27.73 25.33
CA CYS A 44 -12.05 -28.96 25.05
C CYS A 44 -10.80 -28.70 24.18
N CYS A 45 -9.92 -29.68 24.11
CA CYS A 45 -8.79 -29.66 23.18
C CYS A 45 -9.28 -29.88 21.74
N GLN A 46 -8.51 -29.41 20.76
CA GLN A 46 -8.69 -29.81 19.37
C GLN A 46 -8.63 -31.36 19.25
N PRO A 47 -9.50 -31.99 18.44
CA PRO A 47 -9.58 -33.46 18.33
C PRO A 47 -8.24 -34.14 17.99
N TYR A 48 -8.02 -35.32 18.61
CA TYR A 48 -6.85 -36.20 18.47
C TYR A 48 -7.11 -37.41 17.56
N TRP A 49 -6.04 -38.02 17.04
CA TRP A 49 -6.00 -39.23 16.21
C TRP A 49 -5.85 -40.48 17.08
N LEU A 50 -6.85 -41.34 17.19
CA LEU A 50 -6.60 -42.70 17.68
C LEU A 50 -5.81 -43.45 16.59
N GLN A 51 -4.57 -43.87 16.85
CA GLN A 51 -3.95 -44.85 15.95
C GLN A 51 -4.74 -46.14 16.04
N PRO A 52 -5.10 -46.77 14.90
CA PRO A 52 -5.71 -48.08 14.94
C PRO A 52 -4.75 -49.08 15.59
N PRO A 53 -5.24 -50.04 16.39
CA PRO A 53 -4.41 -51.09 16.95
C PRO A 53 -3.65 -51.82 15.83
N THR A 54 -2.39 -52.16 16.06
CA THR A 54 -1.45 -52.75 15.09
C THR A 54 -1.82 -54.15 14.57
N THR A 55 -3.08 -54.58 14.66
CA THR A 55 -3.54 -55.90 14.23
C THR A 55 -4.92 -55.85 13.57
N SER A 56 -5.02 -55.23 12.40
CA SER A 56 -6.11 -55.54 11.45
C SER A 56 -5.70 -55.16 10.02
N ARG A 57 -5.75 -56.14 9.12
CA ARG A 57 -5.57 -55.96 7.67
C ARG A 57 -6.88 -55.48 7.06
N SER A 58 -6.80 -54.40 6.28
CA SER A 58 -7.75 -53.88 5.26
C SER A 58 -9.14 -53.47 5.78
N THR A 59 -9.63 -52.27 5.46
CA THR A 59 -10.23 -51.96 4.16
C THR A 59 -10.29 -50.45 3.92
N ALA A 60 -10.24 -50.09 2.64
CA ALA A 60 -10.15 -48.73 2.13
C ALA A 60 -11.34 -47.84 2.52
N HIS A 61 -11.18 -47.00 3.55
CA HIS A 61 -11.94 -45.76 3.75
C HIS A 61 -11.17 -44.71 4.58
N ASP A 62 -9.84 -44.71 4.56
CA ASP A 62 -9.05 -43.68 5.25
C ASP A 62 -8.88 -42.44 4.36
N LYS A 63 -9.95 -41.64 4.25
CA LYS A 63 -9.79 -40.21 3.99
C LYS A 63 -9.71 -39.52 5.36
N PRO A 64 -8.68 -38.69 5.62
CA PRO A 64 -8.61 -37.91 6.85
C PRO A 64 -9.91 -37.12 7.04
N LEU A 65 -10.50 -37.11 8.23
CA LEU A 65 -11.46 -36.05 8.56
C LEU A 65 -10.66 -34.74 8.55
N ASP A 66 -11.04 -33.83 7.64
CA ASP A 66 -10.37 -32.56 7.43
C ASP A 66 -10.30 -31.75 8.73
N GLU A 67 -9.23 -30.97 8.89
CA GLU A 67 -9.11 -29.96 9.95
C GLU A 67 -10.32 -29.02 9.93
N ILE A 68 -11.02 -28.85 11.06
CA ILE A 68 -12.19 -27.96 11.14
C ILE A 68 -11.77 -26.57 10.67
N GLN A 69 -12.34 -26.11 9.56
CA GLN A 69 -12.12 -24.76 9.04
C GLN A 69 -13.26 -23.84 9.49
N PRO A 70 -12.98 -22.56 9.84
CA PRO A 70 -14.03 -21.62 10.14
C PRO A 70 -14.87 -21.35 8.89
N LEU A 71 -16.19 -21.42 9.02
CA LEU A 71 -17.10 -20.97 7.98
C LEU A 71 -17.18 -19.44 7.96
N PRO A 72 -17.45 -18.80 6.80
CA PRO A 72 -17.67 -17.35 6.74
C PRO A 72 -18.76 -16.91 7.72
N GLY A 73 -18.45 -15.95 8.58
CA GLY A 73 -19.36 -15.47 9.64
C GLY A 73 -19.34 -16.29 10.93
N SER A 74 -18.37 -17.20 11.09
CA SER A 74 -18.13 -17.92 12.33
C SER A 74 -16.79 -17.60 12.99
N PHE A 75 -16.76 -17.72 14.33
CA PHE A 75 -15.55 -17.72 15.14
C PHE A 75 -15.58 -18.96 16.04
N ILE A 76 -14.52 -19.76 16.04
CA ILE A 76 -14.41 -20.96 16.87
C ILE A 76 -13.25 -20.79 17.84
N GLN A 77 -13.50 -21.02 19.12
CA GLN A 77 -12.49 -21.01 20.18
C GLN A 77 -12.41 -22.39 20.83
N PHE A 78 -11.21 -22.97 20.88
CA PHE A 78 -10.89 -24.14 21.71
C PHE A 78 -10.17 -23.70 22.98
N ALA A 79 -10.43 -24.36 24.11
CA ALA A 79 -9.71 -24.13 25.36
C ALA A 79 -8.24 -24.55 25.28
N CYS A 80 -7.87 -25.42 24.35
CA CYS A 80 -6.52 -25.94 24.21
C CYS A 80 -6.21 -26.45 22.79
N ASP A 81 -4.94 -26.42 22.39
CA ASP A 81 -4.42 -26.93 21.11
C ASP A 81 -4.33 -28.47 21.09
N ALA A 82 -4.14 -29.07 19.92
CA ALA A 82 -3.97 -30.52 19.78
C ALA A 82 -2.73 -31.03 20.55
N ASN A 83 -2.85 -32.22 21.15
CA ASN A 83 -1.79 -32.87 21.95
C ASN A 83 -1.39 -32.16 23.26
N GLN A 84 -2.21 -31.24 23.75
CA GLN A 84 -2.04 -30.62 25.06
C GLN A 84 -3.17 -31.10 26.00
N THR A 85 -2.88 -31.22 27.29
CA THR A 85 -3.86 -31.58 28.31
C THR A 85 -4.36 -30.31 28.99
N VAL A 86 -5.67 -30.17 29.15
CA VAL A 86 -6.27 -29.10 29.96
C VAL A 86 -5.79 -29.29 31.39
N ASP A 87 -5.26 -28.23 31.99
CA ASP A 87 -4.87 -28.26 33.39
C ASP A 87 -6.13 -28.15 34.26
N ASP A 88 -6.63 -29.30 34.72
CA ASP A 88 -7.68 -29.38 35.75
C ASP A 88 -7.13 -29.17 37.16
N SER A 89 -5.82 -28.87 37.32
CA SER A 89 -5.20 -28.73 38.64
C SER A 89 -5.53 -27.38 39.29
N GLY A 90 -6.71 -27.34 39.89
CA GLY A 90 -7.08 -26.35 40.88
C GLY A 90 -7.85 -27.00 42.02
N GLU A 91 -7.18 -27.69 42.95
CA GLU A 91 -7.76 -28.11 44.24
C GLU A 91 -8.36 -26.92 45.07
N ARG A 92 -8.31 -25.69 44.55
CA ARG A 92 -8.86 -24.48 45.18
C ARG A 92 -9.72 -23.57 44.28
N ASP A 93 -9.81 -23.80 42.97
CA ASP A 93 -10.59 -22.94 42.05
C ASP A 93 -11.74 -23.73 41.42
N ARG A 94 -12.94 -23.13 41.34
CA ARG A 94 -14.16 -23.81 40.82
C ARG A 94 -14.20 -24.00 39.31
N ASN A 95 -13.35 -23.30 38.55
CA ASN A 95 -13.37 -23.26 37.09
C ASN A 95 -12.02 -23.73 36.53
N CYS A 96 -12.03 -24.36 35.34
CA CYS A 96 -10.80 -24.62 34.60
C CYS A 96 -10.09 -23.30 34.23
N LEU A 97 -8.77 -23.36 33.99
CA LEU A 97 -7.95 -22.19 33.74
C LEU A 97 -8.44 -21.34 32.55
N PHE A 98 -8.90 -22.00 31.47
CA PHE A 98 -9.50 -21.32 30.33
C PHE A 98 -10.78 -20.58 30.72
N THR A 99 -11.71 -21.25 31.42
CA THR A 99 -12.98 -20.67 31.86
C THR A 99 -12.77 -19.51 32.84
N LYS A 100 -11.77 -19.58 33.72
CA LYS A 100 -11.37 -18.47 34.59
C LYS A 100 -11.06 -17.21 33.77
N HIS A 101 -10.12 -17.30 32.82
CA HIS A 101 -9.75 -16.15 32.00
C HIS A 101 -10.84 -15.71 31.02
N LEU A 102 -11.69 -16.65 30.55
CA LEU A 102 -12.86 -16.32 29.76
C LEU A 102 -13.80 -15.40 30.55
N LEU A 103 -14.17 -15.78 31.77
CA LEU A 103 -15.07 -14.98 32.61
C LEU A 103 -14.49 -13.60 32.95
N ASP A 104 -13.17 -13.51 33.16
CA ASP A 104 -12.48 -12.23 33.41
C ASP A 104 -12.53 -11.26 32.22
N ASN A 105 -12.63 -11.78 30.99
CA ASN A 105 -12.49 -10.98 29.77
C ASN A 105 -13.78 -10.83 28.98
N ILE A 106 -14.72 -11.78 29.07
CA ILE A 106 -15.90 -11.85 28.19
C ILE A 106 -16.83 -10.66 28.34
N ALA A 107 -16.83 -9.97 29.50
CA ALA A 107 -17.66 -8.79 29.78
C ALA A 107 -17.02 -7.46 29.36
N ARG A 108 -15.81 -7.48 28.79
CA ARG A 108 -15.11 -6.25 28.36
C ARG A 108 -15.90 -5.57 27.24
N LYS A 109 -16.24 -4.30 27.45
CA LYS A 109 -16.88 -3.42 26.47
C LYS A 109 -15.84 -2.85 25.50
N ASN A 110 -16.25 -2.48 24.29
CA ASN A 110 -15.40 -1.82 23.28
C ASN A 110 -14.17 -2.63 22.81
N VAL A 111 -14.16 -3.95 22.97
CA VAL A 111 -13.06 -4.82 22.49
C VAL A 111 -13.58 -5.80 21.45
N ASP A 112 -12.87 -5.95 20.33
CA ASP A 112 -13.21 -6.91 19.29
C ASP A 112 -13.15 -8.35 19.83
N VAL A 113 -14.05 -9.22 19.36
CA VAL A 113 -14.12 -10.64 19.74
C VAL A 113 -12.76 -11.32 19.56
N ALA A 114 -12.07 -11.10 18.43
CA ALA A 114 -10.79 -11.74 18.17
C ALA A 114 -9.71 -11.25 19.16
N ASP A 115 -9.74 -9.97 19.52
CA ASP A 115 -8.82 -9.39 20.51
C ASP A 115 -9.11 -9.92 21.93
N ILE A 116 -10.39 -10.08 22.32
CA ILE A 116 -10.80 -10.68 23.60
C ILE A 116 -10.20 -12.09 23.73
N PHE A 117 -10.37 -12.93 22.70
CA PHE A 117 -9.88 -14.31 22.73
C PHE A 117 -8.36 -14.41 22.62
N LEU A 118 -7.70 -13.50 21.91
CA LEU A 118 -6.25 -13.39 21.92
C LEU A 118 -5.70 -13.09 23.32
N ASP A 119 -6.35 -12.15 24.04
CA ASP A 119 -5.99 -11.83 25.43
C ASP A 119 -6.20 -13.03 26.37
N ILE A 120 -7.33 -13.75 26.22
CA ILE A 120 -7.60 -14.99 26.97
C ILE A 120 -6.51 -16.03 26.69
N SER A 121 -6.19 -16.30 25.42
CA SER A 121 -5.14 -17.25 25.03
C SER A 121 -3.78 -16.88 25.63
N ASN A 122 -3.41 -15.60 25.60
CA ASN A 122 -2.15 -15.13 26.17
C ASN A 122 -2.09 -15.28 27.69
N ASN A 123 -3.20 -15.05 28.38
CA ASN A 123 -3.27 -15.18 29.84
C ASN A 123 -3.20 -16.65 30.27
N VAL A 124 -3.97 -17.54 29.62
CA VAL A 124 -3.90 -18.99 29.85
C VAL A 124 -2.49 -19.51 29.58
N TYR A 125 -1.86 -19.12 28.47
CA TYR A 125 -0.51 -19.55 28.12
C TYR A 125 0.55 -19.08 29.14
N ARG A 126 0.36 -17.92 29.75
CA ARG A 126 1.27 -17.41 30.80
C ARG A 126 1.05 -18.12 32.12
N GLU A 127 -0.20 -18.23 32.57
CA GLU A 127 -0.54 -18.81 33.88
C GLU A 127 -0.27 -20.32 33.94
N SER A 128 -0.47 -21.03 32.83
CA SER A 128 -0.11 -22.45 32.68
C SER A 128 1.39 -22.71 32.52
N ASN A 129 2.27 -21.71 32.69
CA ASN A 129 3.70 -21.81 32.40
C ASN A 129 3.98 -22.40 31.00
N ARG A 130 3.19 -21.97 30.00
CA ARG A 130 3.26 -22.40 28.59
C ARG A 130 2.75 -23.81 28.31
N ALA A 131 2.10 -24.47 29.27
CA ALA A 131 1.59 -25.83 29.11
C ALA A 131 0.26 -25.89 28.31
N GLN A 132 -0.58 -24.86 28.43
CA GLN A 132 -1.87 -24.78 27.75
C GLN A 132 -1.93 -23.56 26.83
N LYS A 133 -2.30 -23.76 25.56
CA LYS A 133 -2.50 -22.69 24.59
C LYS A 133 -3.89 -22.81 23.93
N PRO A 134 -4.85 -21.94 24.27
CA PRO A 134 -6.15 -21.92 23.59
C PRO A 134 -6.00 -21.51 22.12
N LEU A 135 -6.77 -22.15 21.24
CA LEU A 135 -6.71 -21.97 19.78
C LEU A 135 -7.96 -21.25 19.27
N SER A 136 -7.77 -20.22 18.44
CA SER A 136 -8.86 -19.47 17.81
C SER A 136 -8.85 -19.65 16.30
N MET A 137 -10.02 -19.87 15.70
CA MET A 137 -10.23 -19.90 14.24
C MET A 137 -11.21 -18.80 13.85
N ASN A 138 -10.76 -17.86 13.04
CA ASN A 138 -11.51 -16.64 12.73
C ASN A 138 -12.00 -16.65 11.27
N GLY A 139 -13.31 -16.68 11.07
CA GLY A 139 -13.98 -16.53 9.77
C GLY A 139 -14.77 -15.22 9.64
N LEU A 140 -14.47 -14.20 10.44
CA LEU A 140 -15.26 -12.96 10.55
C LEU A 140 -14.85 -11.85 9.57
N ASP A 141 -13.93 -12.11 8.63
CA ASP A 141 -13.31 -11.11 7.73
C ASP A 141 -14.29 -10.17 7.01
N ARG A 142 -15.52 -10.64 6.73
CA ARG A 142 -16.54 -9.87 6.01
C ARG A 142 -17.36 -8.92 6.89
N TYR A 143 -17.29 -9.06 8.22
CA TYR A 143 -18.14 -8.34 9.17
C TYR A 143 -17.43 -7.16 9.86
N GLY A 144 -16.15 -6.92 9.56
CA GLY A 144 -15.37 -5.89 10.24
C GLY A 144 -15.15 -6.25 11.70
N ARG A 145 -15.20 -5.26 12.60
CA ARG A 145 -15.09 -5.53 14.04
C ARG A 145 -16.39 -6.05 14.61
N VAL A 146 -16.31 -7.11 15.42
CA VAL A 146 -17.46 -7.74 16.09
C VAL A 146 -17.24 -7.62 17.59
N PHE A 147 -18.25 -7.18 18.34
CA PHE A 147 -18.16 -6.98 19.78
C PHE A 147 -19.13 -7.91 20.51
N LEU A 148 -18.71 -8.53 21.60
CA LEU A 148 -19.60 -9.33 22.46
C LEU A 148 -20.52 -8.47 23.32
N ASN A 149 -20.05 -7.30 23.71
CA ASN A 149 -20.76 -6.38 24.59
C ASN A 149 -21.02 -5.05 23.90
N GLU A 150 -21.85 -4.24 24.54
CA GLU A 150 -22.18 -2.88 24.11
C GLU A 150 -20.91 -2.11 23.70
N VAL A 151 -20.99 -1.50 22.53
CA VAL A 151 -20.07 -0.44 22.15
C VAL A 151 -20.56 0.80 22.85
N ILE A 152 -19.91 1.17 23.96
CA ILE A 152 -20.14 2.48 24.56
C ILE A 152 -19.44 3.46 23.64
N GLU A 153 -20.23 4.15 22.82
CA GLU A 153 -19.77 5.35 22.17
C GLU A 153 -19.33 6.31 23.27
N PRO A 154 -18.05 6.70 23.28
CA PRO A 154 -17.56 7.63 24.27
C PRO A 154 -18.28 8.95 24.07
N ASP A 155 -18.64 9.59 25.17
CA ASP A 155 -18.92 11.02 25.12
C ASP A 155 -17.66 11.73 24.63
N ILE A 156 -17.72 12.14 23.36
CA ILE A 156 -16.67 12.92 22.74
C ILE A 156 -16.75 14.28 23.43
N ASN A 157 -15.84 14.51 24.37
CA ASN A 157 -15.69 15.79 25.05
C ASN A 157 -14.98 16.75 24.08
N ILE A 158 -15.67 17.13 23.01
CA ILE A 158 -15.25 18.22 22.13
C ILE A 158 -15.65 19.50 22.87
N SER A 159 -14.78 20.04 23.72
CA SER A 159 -14.98 21.42 24.17
C SER A 159 -14.94 22.31 22.93
N GLU A 160 -15.88 23.23 22.76
CA GLU A 160 -15.99 24.12 21.59
C GLU A 160 -14.76 25.04 21.37
N ASP A 161 -13.76 25.00 22.27
CA ASP A 161 -12.55 25.83 22.29
C ASP A 161 -11.43 25.46 21.29
N PHE A 162 -11.66 24.56 20.31
CA PHE A 162 -10.65 24.19 19.30
C PHE A 162 -10.59 25.12 18.08
N LEU A 163 -11.52 26.07 17.97
CA LEU A 163 -11.55 27.06 16.90
C LEU A 163 -10.36 28.01 17.04
N SER A 164 -9.36 27.81 16.20
CA SER A 164 -8.26 28.76 16.08
C SER A 164 -8.77 30.03 15.43
N GLN A 165 -8.53 31.17 16.08
CA GLN A 165 -8.74 32.47 15.44
C GLN A 165 -7.65 32.82 14.41
N GLN A 166 -6.63 31.97 14.23
CA GLN A 166 -5.60 32.21 13.24
C GLN A 166 -6.07 31.76 11.85
N PRO A 167 -6.10 32.68 10.87
CA PRO A 167 -6.42 32.33 9.49
C PRO A 167 -5.28 31.53 8.86
N LEU A 168 -5.61 30.79 7.79
CA LEU A 168 -4.63 30.14 6.94
C LEU A 168 -3.58 31.14 6.43
N SER A 169 -2.31 30.73 6.43
CA SER A 169 -1.26 31.48 5.75
C SER A 169 -1.52 31.56 4.25
N HIS A 170 -0.86 32.49 3.57
CA HIS A 170 -1.01 32.63 2.11
C HIS A 170 -0.61 31.35 1.36
N GLU A 171 0.47 30.69 1.78
CA GLU A 171 0.96 29.45 1.17
C GLU A 171 -0.03 28.30 1.37
N GLU A 172 -0.54 28.12 2.59
CA GLU A 172 -1.58 27.12 2.89
C GLU A 172 -2.84 27.36 2.07
N LYS A 173 -3.28 28.63 1.97
CA LYS A 173 -4.46 28.99 1.18
C LYS A 173 -4.29 28.61 -0.29
N VAL A 174 -3.16 28.99 -0.89
CA VAL A 174 -2.83 28.64 -2.29
C VAL A 174 -2.79 27.12 -2.49
N TYR A 175 -2.18 26.38 -1.55
CA TYR A 175 -2.11 24.92 -1.62
C TYR A 175 -3.49 24.27 -1.52
N TYR A 176 -4.31 24.69 -0.55
CA TYR A 176 -5.64 24.10 -0.34
C TYR A 176 -6.63 24.44 -1.45
N ASP A 177 -6.55 25.63 -2.06
CA ASP A 177 -7.39 25.97 -3.21
C ASP A 177 -7.10 25.05 -4.41
N ARG A 178 -5.85 24.61 -4.60
CA ARG A 178 -5.49 23.61 -5.62
C ARG A 178 -5.99 22.22 -5.28
N CYS A 179 -5.98 21.85 -3.99
CA CYS A 179 -6.55 20.58 -3.54
C CYS A 179 -8.06 20.53 -3.80
N LYS A 180 -8.76 21.66 -3.65
CA LYS A 180 -10.18 21.79 -4.03
C LYS A 180 -10.38 21.61 -5.52
N GLU A 181 -9.58 22.26 -6.37
CA GLU A 181 -9.62 22.09 -7.82
C GLU A 181 -9.41 20.63 -8.22
N TYR A 182 -8.41 19.96 -7.64
CA TYR A 182 -8.19 18.52 -7.82
C TYR A 182 -9.43 17.70 -7.42
N CYS A 183 -10.02 17.99 -6.26
CA CYS A 183 -11.20 17.27 -5.78
C CYS A 183 -12.42 17.51 -6.68
N GLN A 184 -12.59 18.71 -7.24
CA GLN A 184 -13.65 19.02 -8.19
C GLN A 184 -13.48 18.25 -9.51
N LEU A 185 -12.24 18.09 -9.99
CA LEU A 185 -11.94 17.36 -11.22
C LEU A 185 -12.05 15.85 -11.07
N THR A 186 -11.72 15.31 -9.89
CA THR A 186 -11.57 13.86 -9.67
C THR A 186 -12.66 13.24 -8.80
N GLU A 187 -13.50 14.08 -8.18
CA GLU A 187 -14.48 13.71 -7.15
C GLU A 187 -13.85 12.98 -5.94
N GLN A 188 -12.55 13.19 -5.70
CA GLN A 188 -11.76 12.51 -4.69
C GLN A 188 -10.86 13.49 -3.95
N PRO A 189 -10.68 13.33 -2.62
CA PRO A 189 -9.70 14.14 -1.89
C PRO A 189 -8.29 13.85 -2.36
N LEU A 190 -7.44 14.89 -2.35
CA LEU A 190 -6.00 14.68 -2.46
C LEU A 190 -5.48 14.02 -1.17
N ILE A 191 -4.79 12.88 -1.31
CA ILE A 191 -4.17 12.17 -0.19
C ILE A 191 -2.67 12.43 -0.21
N SER A 192 -2.13 12.89 0.92
CA SER A 192 -0.69 13.00 1.15
C SER A 192 -0.30 12.25 2.43
N VAL A 193 0.88 11.63 2.41
CA VAL A 193 1.38 10.83 3.54
C VAL A 193 2.85 11.19 3.72
N GLY A 194 3.23 11.53 4.95
CA GLY A 194 4.61 11.81 5.30
C GLY A 194 5.50 10.58 5.09
N ASP A 195 6.71 10.81 4.58
CA ASP A 195 7.65 9.75 4.23
C ASP A 195 8.08 8.91 5.45
N GLU A 196 8.09 9.53 6.62
CA GLU A 196 8.39 8.89 7.90
C GLU A 196 7.40 7.77 8.23
N ILE A 197 6.20 7.76 7.65
CA ILE A 197 5.24 6.67 7.84
C ILE A 197 5.75 5.36 7.23
N PHE A 198 6.45 5.42 6.10
CA PHE A 198 6.95 4.24 5.37
C PHE A 198 8.39 3.89 5.69
N ASP A 199 9.11 4.78 6.38
CA ASP A 199 10.45 4.52 6.86
C ASP A 199 10.43 3.86 8.25
N ASP A 200 10.79 2.58 8.32
CA ASP A 200 10.83 1.84 9.59
C ASP A 200 12.01 2.25 10.49
N THR A 201 12.91 3.11 10.03
CA THR A 201 14.09 3.57 10.80
C THR A 201 13.88 4.88 11.55
N THR A 202 12.95 5.72 11.09
CA THR A 202 12.62 6.99 11.74
C THR A 202 11.68 6.73 12.92
N ASP A 203 11.87 7.34 14.09
CA ASP A 203 10.86 7.29 15.15
C ASP A 203 9.90 8.48 15.04
N VAL A 204 8.61 8.22 15.27
CA VAL A 204 7.55 9.24 15.14
C VAL A 204 6.85 9.39 16.49
N THR A 205 7.06 10.55 17.13
CA THR A 205 6.51 10.87 18.44
C THR A 205 5.05 11.29 18.35
N SER A 206 4.73 12.18 17.41
CA SER A 206 3.38 12.67 17.11
C SER A 206 3.02 12.34 15.67
N LEU A 207 1.76 11.95 15.46
CA LEU A 207 1.24 11.64 14.13
C LEU A 207 -0.05 12.41 13.91
N LEU A 208 0.01 13.33 12.97
CA LEU A 208 -1.10 14.18 12.60
C LEU A 208 -1.93 13.53 11.49
N LEU A 209 -3.24 13.67 11.64
CA LEU A 209 -4.21 13.50 10.58
C LEU A 209 -4.88 14.85 10.34
N VAL A 210 -4.60 15.46 9.19
CA VAL A 210 -5.16 16.75 8.78
C VAL A 210 -6.22 16.53 7.72
N LEU A 211 -7.41 17.09 7.96
CA LEU A 211 -8.56 17.01 7.06
C LEU A 211 -8.91 18.39 6.55
N GLY A 212 -8.86 18.59 5.24
CA GLY A 212 -9.37 19.78 4.59
C GLY A 212 -10.81 19.56 4.11
N ILE A 213 -11.73 20.35 4.64
CA ILE A 213 -13.17 20.20 4.41
C ILE A 213 -13.74 21.51 3.85
N GLU A 214 -14.47 21.41 2.75
CA GLU A 214 -15.13 22.56 2.11
C GLU A 214 -16.49 22.84 2.76
N GLU A 215 -16.45 23.26 4.02
CA GLU A 215 -17.60 23.68 4.82
C GLU A 215 -17.27 24.94 5.65
N ASP A 216 -18.31 25.68 6.03
CA ASP A 216 -18.21 26.76 7.01
C ASP A 216 -18.01 26.16 8.42
N PRO A 217 -16.90 26.46 9.13
CA PRO A 217 -16.68 25.97 10.49
C PRO A 217 -17.81 26.29 11.47
N ASN A 218 -18.56 27.38 11.26
CA ASN A 218 -19.66 27.79 12.15
C ASN A 218 -20.93 26.94 11.96
N LEU A 219 -21.07 26.27 10.81
CA LEU A 219 -22.20 25.40 10.48
C LEU A 219 -21.81 23.92 10.54
N PHE A 220 -20.56 23.64 10.88
CA PHE A 220 -19.96 22.32 10.80
C PHE A 220 -20.13 21.55 12.11
N ASP A 221 -20.98 20.51 12.08
CA ASP A 221 -21.08 19.55 13.18
C ASP A 221 -19.84 18.63 13.18
N LEU A 222 -18.80 19.06 13.90
CA LEU A 222 -17.54 18.33 14.02
C LEU A 222 -17.75 16.91 14.59
N LYS A 223 -18.69 16.75 15.53
CA LYS A 223 -18.93 15.47 16.21
C LYS A 223 -19.53 14.45 15.23
N ASP A 224 -20.58 14.83 14.54
CA ASP A 224 -21.22 14.01 13.51
C ASP A 224 -20.27 13.72 12.36
N PHE A 225 -19.52 14.73 11.89
CA PHE A 225 -18.54 14.56 10.83
C PHE A 225 -17.46 13.54 11.20
N LEU A 226 -16.79 13.73 12.35
CA LEU A 226 -15.72 12.82 12.78
C LEU A 226 -16.26 11.41 12.96
N THR A 227 -17.45 11.26 13.52
CA THR A 227 -18.10 9.94 13.69
C THR A 227 -18.30 9.24 12.34
N LYS A 228 -18.86 9.94 11.36
CA LYS A 228 -19.04 9.41 9.99
C LYS A 228 -17.72 9.11 9.30
N PHE A 229 -16.74 9.99 9.43
CA PHE A 229 -15.42 9.86 8.83
C PHE A 229 -14.66 8.65 9.41
N CYS A 230 -14.50 8.60 10.74
CA CYS A 230 -13.91 7.51 11.51
C CYS A 230 -14.51 6.14 11.14
N ARG A 231 -15.84 6.05 11.09
CA ARG A 231 -16.54 4.83 10.68
C ARG A 231 -16.19 4.41 9.25
N LYS A 232 -16.01 5.34 8.31
CA LYS A 232 -15.65 5.02 6.92
C LYS A 232 -14.22 4.50 6.78
N ILE A 233 -13.29 5.02 7.57
CA ILE A 233 -11.86 4.63 7.52
C ILE A 233 -11.46 3.60 8.58
N ASN A 234 -12.44 3.10 9.36
CA ASN A 234 -12.28 2.11 10.41
C ASN A 234 -11.30 2.53 11.53
N ILE A 235 -11.38 3.81 11.92
CA ILE A 235 -10.69 4.34 13.10
C ILE A 235 -11.74 4.59 14.18
N PRO A 236 -11.63 4.01 15.38
CA PRO A 236 -12.49 4.37 16.51
C PRO A 236 -12.43 5.88 16.83
N VAL A 237 -13.53 6.54 17.18
CA VAL A 237 -13.48 8.01 17.40
C VAL A 237 -12.65 8.41 18.63
N VAL A 238 -12.53 7.55 19.66
CA VAL A 238 -11.67 7.76 20.85
C VAL A 238 -10.20 7.97 20.53
N ASP A 239 -9.81 7.55 19.35
CA ASP A 239 -8.45 7.51 18.86
C ASP A 239 -7.95 8.86 18.38
N ILE A 240 -8.90 9.76 18.12
CA ILE A 240 -8.67 11.02 17.46
C ILE A 240 -8.82 12.11 18.52
N GLN A 241 -7.73 12.83 18.73
CA GLN A 241 -7.75 14.06 19.51
C GLN A 241 -7.73 15.24 18.55
N VAL A 242 -8.79 16.03 18.52
CA VAL A 242 -8.80 17.29 17.77
C VAL A 242 -7.86 18.27 18.47
N GLN A 243 -6.90 18.80 17.72
CA GLN A 243 -5.93 19.77 18.23
C GLN A 243 -6.33 21.20 17.85
N GLN A 244 -6.78 21.37 16.61
CA GLN A 244 -7.04 22.69 16.05
C GLN A 244 -8.05 22.62 14.90
N ILE A 245 -8.88 23.65 14.78
CA ILE A 245 -9.70 23.93 13.60
C ILE A 245 -9.33 25.32 13.08
N GLN A 246 -8.99 25.45 11.80
CA GLN A 246 -8.68 26.75 11.19
C GLN A 246 -9.80 27.24 10.27
N ILE A 247 -9.91 28.57 10.13
CA ILE A 247 -10.99 29.27 9.40
C ILE A 247 -10.53 29.64 7.97
N GLY A 248 -11.47 29.55 7.01
CA GLY A 248 -11.31 29.84 5.57
C GLY A 248 -11.74 28.65 4.71
N SER A 249 -11.35 27.46 5.14
CA SER A 249 -11.98 26.16 4.88
C SER A 249 -11.81 25.38 6.18
N CYS A 250 -12.74 24.49 6.55
CA CYS A 250 -12.62 23.78 7.81
C CYS A 250 -11.42 22.81 7.74
N ILE A 251 -10.28 23.26 8.26
CA ILE A 251 -9.07 22.45 8.38
C ILE A 251 -9.02 21.88 9.78
N VAL A 252 -9.31 20.58 9.89
CA VAL A 252 -9.31 19.88 11.17
C VAL A 252 -7.96 19.18 11.32
N ILE A 253 -7.15 19.66 12.26
CA ILE A 253 -5.88 19.03 12.63
C ILE A 253 -6.14 18.13 13.82
N THR A 254 -5.89 16.84 13.63
CA THR A 254 -6.09 15.83 14.66
C THR A 254 -4.80 15.07 14.93
N GLU A 255 -4.64 14.58 16.15
CA GLU A 255 -3.57 13.66 16.52
C GLU A 255 -4.14 12.26 16.72
N ILE A 256 -3.50 11.27 16.09
CA ILE A 256 -3.85 9.85 16.22
C ILE A 256 -3.06 9.26 17.40
N TRP A 257 -3.74 9.00 18.52
CA TRP A 257 -3.29 8.33 19.76
C TRP A 257 -1.89 8.69 20.32
N ASN A 258 -1.86 9.24 21.54
CA ASN A 258 -0.60 9.38 22.30
C ASN A 258 -0.15 8.11 23.07
N LYS A 259 -0.99 7.06 23.17
CA LYS A 259 -0.71 5.88 24.03
C LYS A 259 0.06 4.74 23.35
N PHE A 260 0.21 4.77 22.03
CA PHE A 260 0.88 3.69 21.28
C PHE A 260 2.37 3.97 21.05
N LYS A 261 3.15 2.90 20.91
CA LYS A 261 4.54 3.00 20.46
C LYS A 261 4.60 3.45 18.99
N SER A 262 5.69 4.11 18.62
CA SER A 262 5.97 4.62 17.26
C SER A 262 5.67 3.61 16.15
N SER A 263 6.12 2.36 16.29
CA SER A 263 5.89 1.26 15.33
C SER A 263 4.41 0.99 15.08
N ASP A 264 3.58 1.04 16.13
CA ASP A 264 2.16 0.70 16.07
C ASP A 264 1.36 1.84 15.42
N LYS A 265 1.76 3.10 15.69
CA LYS A 265 1.18 4.29 15.03
C LYS A 265 1.38 4.21 13.51
N LYS A 266 2.61 3.93 13.06
CA LYS A 266 2.94 3.78 11.63
C LYS A 266 2.18 2.64 10.98
N LEU A 267 2.14 1.47 11.62
CA LEU A 267 1.44 0.30 11.08
C LEU A 267 -0.03 0.62 10.83
N ARG A 268 -0.69 1.33 11.75
CA ARG A 268 -2.09 1.76 11.57
C ARG A 268 -2.27 2.71 10.41
N VAL A 269 -1.41 3.72 10.25
CA VAL A 269 -1.47 4.61 9.07
C VAL A 269 -1.24 3.85 7.78
N LYS A 270 -0.27 2.92 7.74
CA LYS A 270 -0.07 2.03 6.59
C LYS A 270 -1.33 1.21 6.29
N MET A 271 -2.05 0.74 7.31
CA MET A 271 -3.33 0.03 7.14
C MET A 271 -4.44 0.93 6.60
N ILE A 272 -4.54 2.17 7.10
CA ILE A 272 -5.48 3.17 6.58
C ILE A 272 -5.18 3.45 5.11
N CYS A 273 -3.91 3.70 4.77
CA CYS A 273 -3.50 3.92 3.38
C CYS A 273 -3.88 2.75 2.46
N LYS A 274 -3.75 1.51 2.96
CA LYS A 274 -4.18 0.31 2.21
C LYS A 274 -5.70 0.19 2.07
N SER A 275 -6.49 0.77 2.98
CA SER A 275 -7.95 0.71 2.94
C SER A 275 -8.60 1.80 2.07
N LEU A 276 -7.85 2.85 1.71
CA LEU A 276 -8.24 3.96 0.82
C LEU A 276 -8.41 3.53 -0.64
N THR A 277 -9.35 2.62 -0.90
CA THR A 277 -9.79 2.24 -2.25
C THR A 277 -10.43 3.41 -2.97
N GLN A 278 -10.45 3.39 -4.31
CA GLN A 278 -11.10 4.42 -5.14
C GLN A 278 -12.57 4.66 -4.73
N LYS A 279 -13.32 3.59 -4.44
CA LYS A 279 -14.70 3.66 -3.96
C LYS A 279 -14.82 4.37 -2.61
N LEU A 280 -13.83 4.19 -1.73
CA LEU A 280 -13.79 4.89 -0.45
C LEU A 280 -13.42 6.37 -0.65
N LEU A 281 -12.43 6.67 -1.49
CA LEU A 281 -12.03 8.06 -1.82
C LEU A 281 -13.20 8.86 -2.39
N GLN A 282 -13.98 8.29 -3.32
CA GLN A 282 -15.21 8.94 -3.82
C GLN A 282 -16.22 9.22 -2.70
N LYS A 283 -16.42 8.26 -1.77
CA LYS A 283 -17.30 8.47 -0.61
C LYS A 283 -16.80 9.56 0.33
N LEU A 284 -15.49 9.76 0.43
CA LEU A 284 -14.88 10.83 1.22
C LEU A 284 -15.02 12.18 0.50
N GLY A 285 -14.89 12.22 -0.84
CA GLY A 285 -15.18 13.41 -1.64
C GLY A 285 -16.63 13.88 -1.49
N LEU A 286 -17.59 12.95 -1.42
CA LEU A 286 -19.00 13.26 -1.12
C LEU A 286 -19.23 13.85 0.29
N MET A 287 -18.27 13.71 1.20
CA MET A 287 -18.27 14.39 2.51
C MET A 287 -17.62 15.78 2.44
N LYS A 288 -17.40 16.31 1.23
CA LYS A 288 -16.70 17.58 0.96
C LYS A 288 -15.26 17.63 1.50
N ILE A 289 -14.65 16.46 1.70
CA ILE A 289 -13.25 16.37 2.04
C ILE A 289 -12.47 16.56 0.75
N PHE A 290 -11.63 17.60 0.69
CA PHE A 290 -10.77 17.87 -0.46
C PHE A 290 -9.31 17.49 -0.21
N PHE A 291 -8.89 17.33 1.04
CA PHE A 291 -7.51 17.03 1.42
C PHE A 291 -7.44 16.12 2.65
N ILE A 292 -6.55 15.14 2.61
CA ILE A 292 -6.19 14.31 3.77
C ILE A 292 -4.67 14.20 3.82
N PHE A 293 -4.07 14.58 4.94
CA PHE A 293 -2.66 14.36 5.21
C PHE A 293 -2.46 13.47 6.44
N MET A 294 -1.49 12.55 6.37
CA MET A 294 -1.10 11.66 7.47
C MET A 294 0.41 11.68 7.65
N GLY A 295 0.92 12.27 8.74
CA GLY A 295 2.37 12.41 8.97
C GLY A 295 2.72 13.36 10.11
N THR A 296 3.94 13.85 10.16
CA THR A 296 4.40 14.86 11.14
C THR A 296 4.11 16.28 10.67
N ILE A 297 4.23 17.24 11.60
CA ILE A 297 4.06 18.66 11.27
C ILE A 297 5.17 19.16 10.34
N GLU A 298 6.40 18.64 10.46
CA GLU A 298 7.50 18.96 9.56
C GLU A 298 7.21 18.49 8.13
N SER A 299 6.73 17.25 7.97
CA SER A 299 6.37 16.70 6.67
C SER A 299 5.17 17.42 6.05
N LEU A 300 4.22 17.89 6.86
CA LEU A 300 3.12 18.75 6.39
C LEU A 300 3.64 20.07 5.86
N LYS A 301 4.55 20.75 6.57
CA LYS A 301 5.15 22.02 6.13
C LYS A 301 5.92 21.86 4.82
N GLN A 302 6.58 20.71 4.62
CA GLN A 302 7.26 20.39 3.36
C GLN A 302 6.28 20.19 2.19
N GLN A 303 5.02 19.82 2.42
CA GLN A 303 4.02 19.74 1.34
C GLN A 303 3.74 21.11 0.71
N PHE A 304 3.86 22.19 1.49
CA PHE A 304 3.62 23.54 1.00
C PHE A 304 4.76 24.07 0.12
N SER A 305 5.97 23.49 0.16
CA SER A 305 7.14 23.95 -0.60
C SER A 305 7.16 23.60 -2.10
N ARG A 306 6.22 22.77 -2.59
CA ARG A 306 5.91 22.62 -4.03
C ARG A 306 4.47 23.03 -4.28
N THR A 307 4.26 24.33 -4.36
CA THR A 307 2.94 24.89 -4.58
C THR A 307 2.36 24.54 -5.95
N GLU A 308 3.16 24.23 -6.99
CA GLU A 308 2.65 23.91 -8.33
C GLU A 308 3.56 23.03 -9.18
N ILE A 309 2.98 22.04 -9.86
CA ILE A 309 3.57 21.42 -11.05
C ILE A 309 3.08 22.20 -12.26
N ARG A 310 3.90 23.14 -12.76
CA ARG A 310 3.56 23.92 -13.96
C ARG A 310 4.01 23.13 -15.19
N LEU A 311 3.11 22.96 -16.15
CA LEU A 311 3.48 22.41 -17.46
C LEU A 311 4.13 23.51 -18.32
N ASN A 312 4.99 23.11 -19.25
CA ASN A 312 5.58 24.00 -20.24
C ASN A 312 5.38 23.47 -21.67
N PRO A 313 4.16 23.59 -22.24
CA PRO A 313 3.80 22.95 -23.51
C PRO A 313 4.69 23.34 -24.71
N GLU A 314 5.36 24.50 -24.65
CA GLU A 314 6.32 24.93 -25.69
C GLU A 314 7.45 23.92 -25.93
N TYR A 315 7.81 23.17 -24.88
CA TYR A 315 8.89 22.18 -24.92
C TYR A 315 8.39 20.74 -25.04
N ASP A 316 7.09 20.52 -25.25
CA ASP A 316 6.53 19.19 -25.45
C ASP A 316 7.02 18.62 -26.78
N ARG A 317 7.35 17.33 -26.78
CA ARG A 317 7.95 16.66 -27.94
C ARG A 317 7.31 15.31 -28.15
N ILE A 318 7.21 14.91 -29.41
CA ILE A 318 6.88 13.52 -29.78
C ILE A 318 8.14 12.96 -30.41
N TYR A 319 8.73 11.96 -29.78
CA TYR A 319 9.97 11.36 -30.28
C TYR A 319 9.65 10.20 -31.21
N ALA A 320 9.58 10.49 -32.51
CA ALA A 320 9.28 9.52 -33.56
C ALA A 320 9.90 9.98 -34.89
N ARG A 321 10.11 9.06 -35.83
CA ARG A 321 10.79 9.35 -37.11
C ARG A 321 10.11 10.44 -37.95
N ASP A 322 8.80 10.56 -37.82
CA ASP A 322 7.94 11.56 -38.45
C ASP A 322 7.74 12.82 -37.59
N HIS A 323 8.36 12.89 -36.41
CA HIS A 323 8.29 14.00 -35.46
C HIS A 323 9.72 14.42 -35.02
N ASN A 324 9.98 14.54 -33.72
CA ASN A 324 11.31 14.88 -33.20
C ASN A 324 12.21 13.64 -33.22
N PHE A 325 13.16 13.61 -34.14
CA PHE A 325 14.07 12.47 -34.28
C PHE A 325 15.49 12.89 -34.67
N TRP A 326 16.46 12.14 -34.16
CA TRP A 326 17.86 12.18 -34.57
C TRP A 326 18.48 10.80 -34.35
N GLU A 327 19.54 10.50 -35.11
CA GLU A 327 20.31 9.27 -34.98
C GLU A 327 21.60 9.52 -34.21
N GLY A 328 21.99 8.57 -33.37
CA GLY A 328 23.17 8.69 -32.51
C GLY A 328 23.04 9.79 -31.44
N ASN A 329 24.18 10.29 -30.98
CA ASN A 329 24.22 11.34 -29.97
C ASN A 329 23.68 12.67 -30.52
N ASN A 330 22.88 13.39 -29.75
CA ASN A 330 22.35 14.69 -30.14
C ASN A 330 23.47 15.73 -30.26
N ASN A 331 23.60 16.35 -31.44
CA ASN A 331 24.63 17.34 -31.75
C ASN A 331 24.05 18.75 -31.98
N ASP A 332 23.01 19.14 -31.22
CA ASP A 332 22.36 20.45 -31.31
C ASP A 332 23.18 21.62 -30.69
N GLY A 333 24.45 21.39 -30.37
CA GLY A 333 25.36 22.38 -29.78
C GLY A 333 25.07 22.75 -28.32
N LYS A 334 24.07 22.13 -27.66
CA LYS A 334 23.79 22.37 -26.24
C LYS A 334 24.69 21.55 -25.35
N ASP A 335 25.22 22.20 -24.32
CA ASP A 335 26.05 21.57 -23.30
C ASP A 335 25.20 20.71 -22.35
N ARG A 336 25.52 19.41 -22.30
CA ARG A 336 24.85 18.38 -21.48
C ARG A 336 25.85 17.62 -20.61
N GLY A 337 26.93 18.26 -20.17
CA GLY A 337 27.84 17.67 -19.18
C GLY A 337 28.64 16.49 -19.72
N ASN A 338 28.97 16.53 -21.02
CA ASN A 338 29.72 15.49 -21.73
C ASN A 338 29.08 14.08 -21.72
N GLN A 339 27.82 13.95 -21.30
CA GLN A 339 27.08 12.70 -21.41
C GLN A 339 26.25 12.68 -22.69
N PRO A 340 26.19 11.54 -23.41
CA PRO A 340 25.44 11.46 -24.64
C PRO A 340 23.93 11.55 -24.38
N TYR A 341 23.21 12.16 -25.31
CA TYR A 341 21.75 12.24 -25.29
C TYR A 341 21.19 11.62 -26.58
N TYR A 342 20.66 10.42 -26.44
CA TYR A 342 20.04 9.68 -27.54
C TYR A 342 18.55 9.98 -27.61
N CYS A 343 18.00 9.96 -28.83
CA CYS A 343 16.57 10.19 -29.05
C CYS A 343 15.74 9.11 -28.34
N PRO A 344 14.84 9.45 -27.41
CA PRO A 344 13.98 8.48 -26.75
C PRO A 344 12.79 8.13 -27.65
N VAL A 345 13.07 7.47 -28.78
CA VAL A 345 12.08 7.11 -29.81
C VAL A 345 10.96 6.28 -29.18
N GLY A 346 9.72 6.62 -29.53
CA GLY A 346 8.51 5.96 -29.01
C GLY A 346 7.91 6.61 -27.78
N TRP A 347 8.42 7.78 -27.37
CA TRP A 347 7.96 8.50 -26.18
C TRP A 347 7.43 9.89 -26.52
N LYS A 348 6.39 10.31 -25.79
CA LYS A 348 5.88 11.68 -25.78
C LYS A 348 6.37 12.37 -24.51
N ARG A 349 6.99 13.53 -24.65
CA ARG A 349 7.43 14.38 -23.54
C ARG A 349 6.36 15.40 -23.21
N VAL A 350 5.95 15.39 -21.94
CA VAL A 350 5.23 16.49 -21.29
C VAL A 350 6.21 17.23 -20.41
N SER A 351 6.42 18.50 -20.71
CA SER A 351 7.47 19.31 -20.12
C SER A 351 7.00 19.94 -18.83
N LEU A 352 7.90 20.00 -17.86
CA LEU A 352 7.67 20.75 -16.63
C LEU A 352 8.37 22.10 -16.74
N TYR A 353 7.67 23.15 -16.35
CA TYR A 353 8.27 24.46 -16.11
C TYR A 353 9.09 24.37 -14.82
N VAL A 354 10.38 24.70 -14.93
CA VAL A 354 11.33 24.64 -13.79
C VAL A 354 11.85 26.03 -13.43
N THR A 355 12.19 26.85 -14.43
CA THR A 355 12.73 28.21 -14.26
C THR A 355 12.64 28.97 -15.59
N ASP A 356 12.61 30.30 -15.54
CA ASP A 356 12.63 31.18 -16.73
C ASP A 356 13.94 31.06 -17.51
N ASP A 357 15.08 31.03 -16.82
CA ASP A 357 16.41 30.81 -17.44
C ASP A 357 16.85 29.34 -17.34
N PHE A 358 16.16 28.47 -18.08
CA PHE A 358 16.43 27.03 -18.05
C PHE A 358 17.85 26.71 -18.54
N TYR A 359 18.28 27.31 -19.65
CA TYR A 359 19.58 27.01 -20.24
C TYR A 359 20.72 27.57 -19.39
N GLY A 360 20.63 28.81 -18.89
CA GLY A 360 21.67 29.36 -18.03
C GLY A 360 21.84 28.58 -16.73
N LYS A 361 20.73 28.16 -16.09
CA LYS A 361 20.76 27.40 -14.84
C LYS A 361 21.30 25.97 -15.01
N PHE A 362 20.88 25.26 -16.07
CA PHE A 362 21.18 23.84 -16.26
C PHE A 362 22.21 23.57 -17.37
N LYS A 363 22.97 24.58 -17.79
CA LYS A 363 24.08 24.43 -18.72
C LYS A 363 25.07 23.42 -18.15
N GLY A 364 25.44 22.41 -18.94
CA GLY A 364 26.38 21.38 -18.49
C GLY A 364 25.74 20.29 -17.63
N TRP A 365 24.43 20.31 -17.39
CA TRP A 365 23.75 19.24 -16.68
C TRP A 365 23.36 18.11 -17.63
N CYS A 366 23.67 16.88 -17.24
CA CYS A 366 23.35 15.67 -17.98
C CYS A 366 21.84 15.40 -17.98
N ILE A 367 21.36 14.68 -19.00
CA ILE A 367 19.99 14.16 -19.03
C ILE A 367 20.00 12.72 -18.54
N CYS A 368 19.07 12.37 -17.67
CA CYS A 368 18.83 11.01 -17.23
C CYS A 368 17.34 10.74 -17.04
N TYR A 369 17.00 9.48 -16.82
CA TYR A 369 15.64 9.00 -16.66
C TYR A 369 15.51 8.23 -15.35
N HIS A 370 14.37 8.38 -14.69
CA HIS A 370 14.02 7.68 -13.47
C HIS A 370 12.66 6.98 -13.67
N GLY A 371 12.65 5.65 -13.61
CA GLY A 371 11.41 4.87 -13.63
C GLY A 371 10.66 4.99 -12.31
N THR A 372 9.34 5.04 -12.33
CA THR A 372 8.53 5.03 -11.10
C THR A 372 7.20 4.31 -11.29
N LYS A 373 6.49 4.06 -10.18
CA LYS A 373 5.13 3.53 -10.18
C LYS A 373 4.10 4.67 -10.27
N PHE A 374 2.94 4.40 -10.85
CA PHE A 374 1.87 5.40 -10.98
C PHE A 374 1.47 6.01 -9.64
N ALA A 375 1.42 5.19 -8.58
CA ALA A 375 1.06 5.63 -7.24
C ALA A 375 2.03 6.67 -6.62
N TYR A 376 3.27 6.76 -7.13
CA TYR A 376 4.30 7.67 -6.58
C TYR A 376 4.61 8.85 -7.50
N GLY A 377 4.07 8.89 -8.72
CA GLY A 377 4.41 9.93 -9.69
C GLY A 377 4.15 11.33 -9.16
N LEU A 378 2.93 11.56 -8.67
CA LEU A 378 2.54 12.87 -8.14
C LEU A 378 3.35 13.23 -6.89
N SER A 379 3.57 12.28 -5.97
CA SER A 379 4.35 12.57 -4.75
C SER A 379 5.81 12.88 -5.09
N ILE A 380 6.43 12.23 -6.07
CA ILE A 380 7.78 12.56 -6.52
C ILE A 380 7.81 13.93 -7.21
N LEU A 381 6.82 14.23 -8.03
CA LEU A 381 6.70 15.54 -8.68
C LEU A 381 6.34 16.67 -7.71
N LEU A 382 5.85 16.36 -6.51
CA LEU A 382 5.57 17.31 -5.43
C LEU A 382 6.62 17.34 -4.33
N ASN A 383 7.44 16.31 -4.15
CA ASN A 383 8.37 16.26 -2.99
C ASN A 383 9.82 15.98 -3.39
N GLY A 384 10.08 15.49 -4.60
CA GLY A 384 11.41 15.10 -5.07
C GLY A 384 11.64 13.58 -4.99
N LEU A 385 12.90 13.17 -5.07
CA LEU A 385 13.28 11.76 -5.13
C LEU A 385 13.82 11.26 -3.79
N LYS A 386 13.25 10.15 -3.29
CA LYS A 386 13.78 9.47 -2.12
C LYS A 386 15.01 8.63 -2.52
N PRO A 387 16.16 8.77 -1.84
CA PRO A 387 17.31 7.91 -2.06
C PRO A 387 16.99 6.46 -1.69
N ALA A 388 17.51 5.51 -2.47
CA ALA A 388 17.46 4.09 -2.16
C ALA A 388 18.84 3.61 -1.71
N GLN A 389 18.88 2.53 -0.95
CA GLN A 389 20.11 1.81 -0.62
C GLN A 389 20.09 0.45 -1.34
N ILE A 390 20.98 0.27 -2.31
CA ILE A 390 21.15 -0.99 -3.04
C ILE A 390 22.55 -1.53 -2.77
N ILE A 391 22.64 -2.82 -2.42
CA ILE A 391 23.90 -3.50 -2.07
C ILE A 391 24.99 -3.28 -3.14
N ALA A 392 24.63 -3.32 -4.42
CA ALA A 392 25.58 -3.24 -5.53
C ALA A 392 26.19 -1.84 -5.74
N HIS A 393 25.48 -0.76 -5.39
CA HIS A 393 25.89 0.60 -5.74
C HIS A 393 25.81 1.64 -4.61
N GLY A 394 25.36 1.26 -3.42
CA GLY A 394 25.33 2.12 -2.23
C GLY A 394 24.03 2.91 -2.07
N THR A 395 24.09 4.03 -1.34
CA THR A 395 22.93 4.90 -1.09
C THR A 395 22.93 6.11 -2.00
N GLY A 396 21.81 6.36 -2.68
CA GLY A 396 21.62 7.51 -3.56
C GLY A 396 20.34 7.44 -4.37
N VAL A 397 20.14 8.44 -5.24
CA VAL A 397 19.03 8.41 -6.20
C VAL A 397 19.48 7.67 -7.45
N TYR A 398 18.73 6.66 -7.86
CA TYR A 398 19.09 5.79 -8.99
C TYR A 398 18.45 6.30 -10.27
N ALA A 399 19.26 6.59 -11.28
CA ALA A 399 18.79 7.04 -12.58
C ALA A 399 19.61 6.37 -13.68
N THR A 400 19.27 6.62 -14.94
CA THR A 400 19.97 6.05 -16.09
C THR A 400 19.94 7.01 -17.29
N PRO A 401 20.99 7.06 -18.12
CA PRO A 401 20.93 7.79 -19.39
C PRO A 401 20.07 7.06 -20.44
N SER A 402 19.57 5.85 -20.16
CA SER A 402 18.78 5.05 -21.09
C SER A 402 17.30 5.02 -20.70
N VAL A 403 16.45 5.60 -21.55
CA VAL A 403 14.99 5.44 -21.40
C VAL A 403 14.58 3.97 -21.55
N GLN A 404 15.31 3.19 -22.36
CA GLN A 404 15.05 1.76 -22.56
C GLN A 404 15.28 0.96 -21.29
N TYR A 405 16.32 1.30 -20.53
CA TYR A 405 16.56 0.71 -19.21
C TYR A 405 15.53 1.18 -18.17
N ALA A 406 15.28 2.50 -18.10
CA ALA A 406 14.33 3.09 -17.14
C ALA A 406 12.91 2.55 -17.31
N CYS A 407 12.51 2.21 -18.54
CA CYS A 407 11.18 1.70 -18.85
C CYS A 407 10.97 0.22 -18.51
N HIS A 408 11.98 -0.47 -18.01
CA HIS A 408 11.81 -1.85 -17.56
C HIS A 408 10.77 -1.92 -16.42
N PRO A 409 9.84 -2.89 -16.40
CA PRO A 409 8.73 -2.93 -15.44
C PRO A 409 9.11 -2.99 -13.95
N ARG A 410 10.35 -3.37 -13.64
CA ARG A 410 10.91 -3.26 -12.28
C ARG A 410 10.96 -1.80 -11.81
N TYR A 411 11.26 -0.88 -12.71
CA TYR A 411 11.46 0.54 -12.42
C TYR A 411 10.22 1.36 -12.80
N ALA A 412 9.68 1.16 -14.01
CA ALA A 412 8.52 1.90 -14.52
C ALA A 412 7.30 1.00 -14.67
N GLU A 413 6.25 1.26 -13.91
CA GLU A 413 5.03 0.45 -13.96
C GLU A 413 4.35 0.52 -15.33
N VAL A 414 3.88 -0.63 -15.83
CA VAL A 414 3.02 -0.72 -17.02
C VAL A 414 1.57 -0.85 -16.56
N ARG A 415 0.70 0.04 -17.02
CA ARG A 415 -0.71 0.05 -16.60
C ARG A 415 -1.65 -0.12 -17.79
N LEU A 416 -2.65 -0.98 -17.62
CA LEU A 416 -3.77 -1.06 -18.56
C LEU A 416 -4.64 0.20 -18.39
N ILE A 417 -4.95 0.88 -19.48
CA ILE A 417 -5.84 2.04 -19.51
C ILE A 417 -7.27 1.53 -19.38
N GLU A 418 -7.99 1.96 -18.34
CA GLU A 418 -9.39 1.57 -18.15
C GLU A 418 -10.26 2.09 -19.30
N LYS A 419 -11.25 1.30 -19.73
CA LYS A 419 -12.11 1.61 -20.89
C LYS A 419 -12.73 3.01 -20.83
N GLN A 420 -13.05 3.50 -19.63
CA GLN A 420 -13.63 4.84 -19.44
C GLN A 420 -12.67 5.99 -19.78
N TYR A 421 -11.35 5.76 -19.75
CA TYR A 421 -10.33 6.74 -20.09
C TYR A 421 -9.83 6.60 -21.53
N GLN A 422 -9.96 5.41 -22.14
CA GLN A 422 -9.54 5.16 -23.52
C GLN A 422 -10.24 6.13 -24.50
N SER A 423 -11.56 6.30 -24.39
CA SER A 423 -12.31 7.20 -25.29
C SER A 423 -12.06 8.70 -25.03
N LYS A 424 -11.55 9.06 -23.85
CA LYS A 424 -11.37 10.46 -23.43
C LYS A 424 -9.96 10.99 -23.66
N ILE A 425 -8.93 10.17 -23.42
CA ILE A 425 -7.53 10.63 -23.34
C ILE A 425 -6.65 9.93 -24.37
N PHE A 426 -6.85 8.63 -24.63
CA PHE A 426 -5.98 7.82 -25.49
C PHE A 426 -6.83 6.95 -26.43
N LYS A 427 -7.39 7.56 -27.48
CA LYS A 427 -8.47 6.97 -28.31
C LYS A 427 -8.20 5.56 -28.83
N SER A 428 -6.94 5.20 -29.04
CA SER A 428 -6.49 3.89 -29.53
C SER A 428 -5.49 3.19 -28.58
N GLY A 429 -5.21 3.77 -27.41
CA GLY A 429 -4.26 3.24 -26.44
C GLY A 429 -4.89 2.24 -25.49
N SER A 430 -4.24 1.09 -25.29
CA SER A 430 -4.64 0.08 -24.30
C SER A 430 -3.75 0.11 -23.07
N TYR A 431 -2.48 0.46 -23.21
CA TYR A 431 -1.50 0.47 -22.12
C TYR A 431 -0.78 1.82 -22.08
N ILE A 432 -0.40 2.22 -20.87
CA ILE A 432 0.40 3.42 -20.61
C ILE A 432 1.55 3.08 -19.66
N GLN A 433 2.69 3.72 -19.91
CA GLN A 433 3.84 3.73 -19.04
C GLN A 433 4.44 5.14 -19.04
N TYR A 434 5.05 5.55 -17.93
CA TYR A 434 5.83 6.79 -17.91
C TYR A 434 7.13 6.65 -17.12
N VAL A 435 8.07 7.53 -17.44
CA VAL A 435 9.31 7.75 -16.69
C VAL A 435 9.50 9.26 -16.49
N LEU A 436 10.28 9.63 -15.48
CA LEU A 436 10.66 11.01 -15.25
C LEU A 436 11.93 11.32 -16.03
N GLU A 437 11.94 12.43 -16.78
CA GLU A 437 13.13 12.98 -17.42
C GLU A 437 13.74 14.04 -16.49
N CYS A 438 14.98 13.81 -16.09
CA CYS A 438 15.68 14.63 -15.11
C CYS A 438 16.94 15.28 -15.69
N ARG A 439 17.35 16.40 -15.08
CA ARG A 439 18.68 16.98 -15.22
C ARG A 439 19.48 16.69 -13.97
N VAL A 440 20.74 16.32 -14.14
CA VAL A 440 21.68 16.06 -13.03
C VAL A 440 23.00 16.77 -13.27
N HIS A 441 23.54 17.40 -12.23
CA HIS A 441 24.87 18.00 -12.31
C HIS A 441 25.93 16.88 -12.39
N PRO A 442 26.90 16.93 -13.31
CA PRO A 442 27.90 15.86 -13.47
C PRO A 442 28.64 15.51 -12.17
N ASP A 443 29.02 16.53 -11.40
CA ASP A 443 29.74 16.36 -10.13
C ASP A 443 28.93 15.64 -9.05
N ASN A 444 27.61 15.55 -9.20
CA ASN A 444 26.73 14.85 -8.27
C ASN A 444 26.50 13.39 -8.66
N ILE A 445 27.08 12.90 -9.78
CA ILE A 445 27.04 11.49 -10.15
C ILE A 445 28.13 10.76 -9.37
N LYS A 446 27.75 10.11 -8.25
CA LYS A 446 28.69 9.37 -7.38
C LYS A 446 29.28 8.15 -8.06
N LYS A 447 28.45 7.43 -8.82
CA LYS A 447 28.81 6.16 -9.42
C LYS A 447 28.09 5.99 -10.74
N ILE A 448 28.85 5.58 -11.75
CA ILE A 448 28.34 4.99 -12.99
C ILE A 448 28.73 3.52 -12.94
N GLY A 449 27.77 2.63 -13.17
CA GLY A 449 28.02 1.21 -13.04
C GLY A 449 27.17 0.34 -13.93
N LYS A 450 27.44 -0.96 -13.78
CA LYS A 450 26.73 -2.03 -14.47
C LYS A 450 25.26 -2.06 -14.07
N GLU A 451 24.42 -2.45 -15.01
CA GLU A 451 23.01 -2.77 -14.79
C GLU A 451 22.79 -3.78 -13.64
N THR A 452 21.71 -3.58 -12.88
CA THR A 452 21.30 -4.44 -11.74
C THR A 452 20.18 -5.43 -12.08
N LEU A 453 19.89 -5.64 -13.36
CA LEU A 453 18.88 -6.57 -13.86
C LEU A 453 19.46 -7.91 -14.35
N ASN A 454 20.78 -8.09 -14.31
CA ASN A 454 21.50 -9.25 -14.86
C ASN A 454 21.10 -9.54 -16.32
N ALA A 455 21.01 -8.48 -17.11
CA ALA A 455 20.82 -8.52 -18.55
C ALA A 455 22.15 -8.67 -19.30
N SER A 456 23.19 -9.25 -18.67
CA SER A 456 24.55 -9.31 -19.24
C SER A 456 24.66 -10.10 -20.55
N SER A 457 23.70 -10.97 -20.85
CA SER A 457 23.64 -11.77 -22.08
C SER A 457 22.93 -11.05 -23.25
N THR A 458 22.39 -9.85 -23.03
CA THR A 458 21.63 -9.10 -24.03
C THR A 458 22.04 -7.63 -24.04
N VAL A 459 21.86 -6.98 -25.18
CA VAL A 459 21.99 -5.52 -25.27
C VAL A 459 20.70 -4.90 -24.74
N VAL A 460 20.79 -4.06 -23.71
CA VAL A 460 19.64 -3.33 -23.15
C VAL A 460 19.31 -2.11 -24.01
N ASP A 461 20.33 -1.32 -24.31
CA ASP A 461 20.23 -0.12 -25.14
C ASP A 461 21.36 -0.18 -26.18
N PRO A 462 21.07 -0.07 -27.48
CA PRO A 462 22.11 -0.15 -28.51
C PRO A 462 23.14 0.98 -28.43
N ASN A 463 22.82 2.09 -27.74
CA ASN A 463 23.67 3.26 -27.66
C ASN A 463 24.43 3.38 -26.32
N ILE A 464 24.08 2.59 -25.32
CA ILE A 464 24.62 2.69 -23.96
C ILE A 464 25.04 1.30 -23.46
N SER A 465 26.32 1.17 -23.10
CA SER A 465 26.85 -0.09 -22.57
C SER A 465 26.18 -0.48 -21.25
N ASN A 466 25.82 -1.76 -21.12
CA ASN A 466 25.30 -2.35 -19.88
C ASN A 466 26.23 -2.15 -18.68
N GLU A 467 27.55 -1.96 -18.89
CA GLU A 467 28.55 -1.74 -17.83
C GLU A 467 28.53 -0.31 -17.26
N SER A 468 27.79 0.62 -17.89
CA SER A 468 27.76 2.05 -17.54
C SER A 468 26.35 2.67 -17.56
N ILE A 469 25.31 1.84 -17.53
CA ILE A 469 23.93 2.27 -17.75
C ILE A 469 23.20 2.71 -16.46
N GLU A 470 23.73 2.37 -15.29
CA GLU A 470 23.12 2.73 -14.00
C GLU A 470 23.92 3.85 -13.32
N TRP A 471 23.25 4.94 -12.98
CA TRP A 471 23.83 6.10 -12.31
C TRP A 471 23.29 6.22 -10.88
N VAL A 472 24.19 6.43 -9.92
CA VAL A 472 23.84 6.77 -8.54
C VAL A 472 24.17 8.23 -8.30
N ILE A 473 23.13 9.01 -8.01
CA ILE A 473 23.22 10.44 -7.77
C ILE A 473 23.36 10.69 -6.27
N ASP A 474 24.24 11.62 -5.91
CA ASP A 474 24.42 12.08 -4.54
C ASP A 474 23.14 12.71 -4.01
N HIS A 475 22.67 12.23 -2.87
CA HIS A 475 21.55 12.82 -2.16
C HIS A 475 21.98 13.87 -1.13
N GLN A 476 23.28 14.17 -1.01
CA GLN A 476 23.85 15.20 -0.13
C GLN A 476 23.41 15.04 1.33
N ASN A 477 23.31 13.79 1.81
CA ASN A 477 22.80 13.44 3.14
C ASN A 477 21.34 13.85 3.40
N LYS A 478 20.56 14.16 2.36
CA LYS A 478 19.13 14.47 2.46
C LYS A 478 18.32 13.18 2.40
N ASN A 479 17.22 13.14 3.15
CA ASN A 479 16.26 12.02 3.12
C ASN A 479 15.39 12.05 1.87
N ILE A 480 15.23 13.23 1.26
CA ILE A 480 14.55 13.46 -0.01
C ILE A 480 15.40 14.46 -0.78
N VAL A 481 15.63 14.18 -2.07
CA VAL A 481 16.25 15.12 -2.99
C VAL A 481 15.14 15.95 -3.63
N ASP A 482 14.82 17.07 -2.96
CA ASP A 482 13.80 18.02 -3.42
C ASP A 482 14.24 18.67 -4.73
N PHE A 483 13.39 18.62 -5.75
CA PHE A 483 13.63 19.24 -7.05
C PHE A 483 13.53 20.77 -7.00
N ASN A 484 12.93 21.35 -5.96
CA ASN A 484 12.82 22.80 -5.77
C ASN A 484 14.03 23.40 -5.04
N ASP A 485 14.85 22.56 -4.40
CA ASP A 485 16.06 23.03 -3.75
C ASP A 485 17.00 23.65 -4.80
N PRO A 486 17.40 24.92 -4.66
CA PRO A 486 18.35 25.57 -5.57
C PRO A 486 19.70 24.84 -5.67
N GLN A 487 20.05 24.04 -4.65
CA GLN A 487 21.25 23.22 -4.57
C GLN A 487 20.98 21.74 -4.81
N SER A 488 19.79 21.39 -5.34
CA SER A 488 19.42 20.01 -5.62
C SER A 488 20.43 19.37 -6.57
N SER A 489 20.76 18.10 -6.32
CA SER A 489 21.64 17.34 -7.19
C SER A 489 20.98 16.91 -8.49
N ILE A 490 19.65 16.84 -8.51
CA ILE A 490 18.85 16.38 -9.63
C ILE A 490 17.51 17.13 -9.65
N VAL A 491 16.99 17.44 -10.84
CA VAL A 491 15.69 18.09 -11.02
C VAL A 491 14.88 17.38 -12.09
N CYS A 492 13.60 17.14 -11.86
CA CYS A 492 12.70 16.62 -12.90
C CYS A 492 12.26 17.77 -13.83
N THR A 493 12.46 17.58 -15.14
CA THR A 493 12.21 18.59 -16.17
C THR A 493 11.12 18.18 -17.16
N GLY A 494 10.67 16.92 -17.09
CA GLY A 494 9.64 16.38 -17.96
C GLY A 494 9.17 15.00 -17.52
N ILE A 495 8.04 14.61 -18.06
CA ILE A 495 7.49 13.26 -17.98
C ILE A 495 7.53 12.69 -19.39
N LEU A 496 8.22 11.57 -19.59
CA LEU A 496 8.12 10.81 -20.82
C LEU A 496 7.01 9.78 -20.66
N MET A 497 6.03 9.80 -21.55
CA MET A 497 4.92 8.86 -21.59
C MET A 497 4.99 8.02 -22.87
N ARG A 498 4.69 6.73 -22.74
CA ARG A 498 4.53 5.80 -23.85
C ARG A 498 3.16 5.16 -23.75
N VAL A 499 2.40 5.24 -24.83
CA VAL A 499 1.07 4.63 -24.97
C VAL A 499 1.15 3.58 -26.07
N THR A 500 0.57 2.41 -25.83
CA THR A 500 0.60 1.29 -26.79
C THR A 500 -0.75 0.59 -26.92
N ASP A 501 -1.02 0.03 -28.09
CA ASP A 501 -2.25 -0.72 -28.39
C ASP A 501 -2.29 -2.11 -27.70
N LYS A 502 -1.12 -2.69 -27.42
CA LYS A 502 -0.91 -3.93 -26.67
C LYS A 502 0.14 -3.72 -25.59
N HIS A 503 0.46 -4.76 -24.83
CA HIS A 503 1.44 -4.66 -23.76
C HIS A 503 2.82 -4.25 -24.32
N PRO A 504 3.51 -3.24 -23.75
CA PRO A 504 4.78 -2.71 -24.27
C PRO A 504 5.93 -3.72 -24.23
N GLY A 505 5.79 -4.83 -23.50
CA GLY A 505 6.72 -5.96 -23.56
C GLY A 505 6.79 -6.63 -24.94
N LEU A 506 5.80 -6.43 -25.81
CA LEU A 506 5.80 -6.93 -27.19
C LEU A 506 6.57 -6.02 -28.17
N LEU A 507 7.02 -4.84 -27.72
CA LEU A 507 7.87 -3.96 -28.54
C LEU A 507 9.24 -4.59 -28.78
N LEU A 508 9.85 -4.30 -29.92
CA LEU A 508 11.15 -4.87 -30.29
C LEU A 508 12.24 -4.48 -29.29
N GLU A 509 12.24 -3.22 -28.85
CA GLU A 509 13.15 -2.65 -27.86
C GLU A 509 12.93 -3.18 -26.43
N SER A 510 11.77 -3.80 -26.15
CA SER A 510 11.44 -4.38 -24.85
C SER A 510 11.76 -5.87 -24.76
N LYS A 511 12.19 -6.52 -25.85
CA LYS A 511 12.44 -7.98 -25.87
C LYS A 511 13.44 -8.44 -24.80
N TRP A 512 14.43 -7.60 -24.49
CA TRP A 512 15.44 -7.91 -23.48
C TRP A 512 14.85 -8.06 -22.07
N TRP A 513 13.64 -7.56 -21.80
CA TRP A 513 12.95 -7.73 -20.51
C TRP A 513 12.80 -9.22 -20.15
N PHE A 514 12.58 -10.07 -21.16
CA PHE A 514 12.45 -11.52 -21.00
C PHE A 514 13.78 -12.28 -20.96
N LEU A 515 14.90 -11.57 -20.90
CA LEU A 515 16.25 -12.13 -20.76
C LEU A 515 16.95 -11.67 -19.47
N SER A 516 16.29 -10.82 -18.66
CA SER A 516 16.81 -10.31 -17.38
C SER A 516 16.48 -11.25 -16.21
N HIS A 517 17.02 -11.01 -15.00
CA HIS A 517 16.83 -11.83 -13.79
C HIS A 517 15.36 -12.11 -13.41
N LEU A 518 14.42 -11.31 -13.93
CA LEU A 518 12.98 -11.51 -13.71
C LEU A 518 12.41 -12.78 -14.34
N CYS A 519 13.20 -13.50 -15.14
CA CYS A 519 12.79 -14.71 -15.85
C CYS A 519 12.40 -15.91 -14.98
N LYS A 520 12.49 -15.83 -13.65
CA LYS A 520 11.87 -16.82 -12.77
C LYS A 520 10.38 -16.50 -12.70
N ASN A 521 9.51 -17.37 -13.23
CA ASN A 521 8.06 -17.16 -13.40
C ASN A 521 7.34 -16.45 -12.23
N GLN A 522 7.75 -16.69 -10.97
CA GLN A 522 7.19 -16.01 -9.79
C GLN A 522 7.43 -14.49 -9.74
N GLN A 523 8.55 -13.98 -10.26
CA GLN A 523 8.88 -12.55 -10.21
C GLN A 523 8.17 -11.73 -11.31
N CYS A 524 7.93 -12.32 -12.49
CA CYS A 524 7.09 -11.69 -13.53
C CYS A 524 5.67 -11.43 -13.03
N CYS A 525 5.07 -12.40 -12.32
CA CYS A 525 3.74 -12.26 -11.74
C CYS A 525 3.67 -11.09 -10.73
N ALA A 526 4.71 -10.91 -9.91
CA ALA A 526 4.78 -9.82 -8.93
C ALA A 526 4.87 -8.41 -9.57
N LEU A 527 5.27 -8.34 -10.84
CA LEU A 527 5.34 -7.10 -11.63
C LEU A 527 4.13 -6.90 -12.56
N GLY A 528 3.10 -7.75 -12.43
CA GLY A 528 1.91 -7.69 -13.27
C GLY A 528 2.16 -8.15 -14.72
N ILE A 529 3.26 -8.85 -14.98
CA ILE A 529 3.60 -9.38 -16.31
C ILE A 529 3.21 -10.85 -16.39
N ASP A 530 2.22 -11.16 -17.21
CA ASP A 530 1.93 -12.54 -17.61
C ASP A 530 2.88 -12.95 -18.74
N ARG A 531 4.04 -13.49 -18.36
CA ARG A 531 5.09 -13.91 -19.29
C ARG A 531 4.57 -14.93 -20.31
N SER A 532 3.88 -15.97 -19.87
CA SER A 532 3.39 -17.04 -20.75
C SER A 532 2.33 -16.54 -21.74
N LYS A 533 1.56 -15.51 -21.38
CA LYS A 533 0.66 -14.85 -22.32
C LYS A 533 1.43 -14.00 -23.34
N LEU A 534 2.45 -13.26 -22.93
CA LEU A 534 3.24 -12.43 -23.84
C LEU A 534 4.08 -13.27 -24.81
N GLU A 535 4.67 -14.37 -24.34
CA GLU A 535 5.41 -15.33 -25.18
C GLU A 535 4.49 -15.94 -26.24
N ARG A 536 3.30 -16.43 -25.85
CA ARG A 536 2.30 -16.90 -26.83
C ARG A 536 1.91 -15.82 -27.83
N GLN A 537 1.71 -14.59 -27.37
CA GLN A 537 1.39 -13.49 -28.28
C GLN A 537 2.52 -13.21 -29.28
N LEU A 538 3.79 -13.29 -28.85
CA LEU A 538 4.95 -13.18 -29.74
C LEU A 538 5.00 -14.33 -30.75
N ASP A 539 4.78 -15.57 -30.29
CA ASP A 539 4.76 -16.77 -31.14
C ASP A 539 3.63 -16.70 -32.19
N ASP A 540 2.48 -16.12 -31.83
CA ASP A 540 1.34 -15.87 -32.72
C ASP A 540 1.60 -14.69 -33.70
N GLY A 541 2.77 -14.06 -33.66
CA GLY A 541 3.13 -12.93 -34.54
C GLY A 541 2.45 -11.61 -34.15
N ASN A 542 1.94 -11.48 -32.93
CA ASN A 542 1.36 -10.21 -32.50
C ASN A 542 2.45 -9.13 -32.38
N THR A 543 2.25 -8.04 -33.10
CA THR A 543 3.03 -6.81 -32.90
C THR A 543 2.30 -5.85 -31.98
N CYS A 544 3.07 -4.97 -31.33
CA CYS A 544 2.61 -3.87 -30.50
C CYS A 544 3.04 -2.56 -31.15
N ASN A 545 2.09 -1.63 -31.25
CA ASN A 545 2.28 -0.33 -31.86
C ASN A 545 2.27 0.76 -30.79
N ILE A 546 3.16 1.73 -30.96
CA ILE A 546 3.18 2.94 -30.15
C ILE A 546 2.14 3.91 -30.71
N ILE A 547 1.27 4.39 -29.84
CA ILE A 547 0.25 5.39 -30.15
C ILE A 547 0.82 6.77 -29.80
N LEU A 548 0.98 7.61 -30.81
CA LEU A 548 1.59 8.94 -30.68
C LEU A 548 0.55 10.08 -30.62
N GLU A 549 -0.71 9.79 -30.98
CA GLU A 549 -1.83 10.74 -31.02
C GLU A 549 -2.34 11.15 -29.63
#